data_AF-A0A136KW70-F1
#
_entry.id   AF-A0A136KW70-F1
#
_cell.length_a   1.000
_cell.length_b   1.000
_cell.length_c   1.000
_cell.angle_alpha   90.00
_cell.angle_beta   90.00
_cell.angle_gamma   90.00
#
_symmetry.space_group_name_H-M   'P 1'
#
loop_
_entity.id
_entity.type
_entity.pdbx_description
1 polymer ?
#
loop_
_entity_poly.entity_id
_entity_poly.type
_entity_poly.pdbx_seq_one_letter_code
_entity_poly.pdbx_strand_id
1 'polypeptide(L)'
;MALFGVLHHIPGRSRRLALIQSASARVRPGGILAFACWRFYEYERFRKRIKPMPTGWQVETGDYLLDWGSHQSALRYCHYADDAEIEALASVTALTQIAAYRADGFSNAVNAYRLLRRESP
;
A
#
# COMPACT_ATOMS: atom_id res chain seq x y z
N MET A 1 6.46 -2.19 14.19
CA MET A 1 5.12 -1.80 13.69
C MET A 1 4.94 -2.40 12.31
N ALA A 2 3.76 -2.97 12.02
CA ALA A 2 3.47 -3.59 10.73
C ALA A 2 2.17 -3.01 10.14
N LEU A 3 2.20 -2.63 8.87
CA LEU A 3 1.06 -2.11 8.10
C LEU A 3 0.87 -2.96 6.84
N PHE A 4 0.26 -4.14 7.00
CA PHE A 4 -0.02 -5.07 5.91
C PHE A 4 -1.51 -5.03 5.58
N GLY A 5 -1.85 -4.94 4.30
CA GLY A 5 -3.25 -4.83 3.90
C GLY A 5 -3.89 -3.47 4.19
N VAL A 6 -3.10 -2.44 4.53
CA VAL A 6 -3.62 -1.14 4.99
C VAL A 6 -3.60 -0.08 3.89
N LEU A 7 -2.42 0.18 3.31
CA LEU A 7 -2.19 1.37 2.47
C LEU A 7 -3.11 1.48 1.25
N HIS A 8 -3.44 0.35 0.62
CA HIS A 8 -4.33 0.34 -0.54
C HIS A 8 -5.79 0.67 -0.18
N HIS A 9 -6.16 0.76 1.09
CA HIS A 9 -7.48 1.20 1.52
C HIS A 9 -7.51 2.67 1.99
N ILE A 10 -6.39 3.39 1.90
CA ILE A 10 -6.28 4.78 2.34
C ILE A 10 -6.36 5.72 1.12
N PRO A 11 -7.48 6.42 0.92
CA PRO A 11 -7.64 7.33 -0.21
C PRO A 11 -6.80 8.60 -0.06
N GLY A 12 -6.21 9.04 -1.16
CA GLY A 12 -5.40 10.25 -1.22
C GLY A 12 -3.94 10.05 -0.82
N ARG A 13 -3.02 10.47 -1.70
CA ARG A 13 -1.58 10.36 -1.50
C ARG A 13 -1.11 11.03 -0.21
N SER A 14 -1.62 12.23 0.07
CA SER A 14 -1.28 12.97 1.30
C SER A 14 -1.61 12.19 2.57
N ARG A 15 -2.73 11.45 2.58
CA ARG A 15 -3.14 10.62 3.72
C ARG A 15 -2.26 9.39 3.88
N ARG A 16 -1.88 8.75 2.77
CA ARG A 16 -0.94 7.60 2.78
C ARG A 16 0.43 8.02 3.33
N LEU A 17 0.97 9.15 2.86
CA LEU A 17 2.21 9.73 3.37
C LEU A 17 2.10 10.08 4.86
N ALA A 18 1.03 10.76 5.27
CA ALA A 18 0.81 11.15 6.66
C ALA A 18 0.66 9.94 7.60
N LEU A 19 0.02 8.86 7.14
CA LEU A 19 -0.09 7.60 7.87
C LEU A 19 1.29 7.00 8.11
N ILE A 20 2.11 6.88 7.06
CA ILE A 20 3.47 6.33 7.19
C ILE A 20 4.34 7.23 8.07
N GLN A 21 4.22 8.55 7.94
CA GLN A 21 4.94 9.47 8.80
C GLN A 21 4.57 9.29 10.28
N SER A 22 3.27 9.20 10.57
CA SER A 22 2.75 8.99 11.91
C SER A 22 3.14 7.63 12.49
N ALA A 23 3.09 6.59 11.67
CA ALA A 23 3.52 5.24 12.01
C ALA A 23 5.02 5.20 12.32
N SER A 24 5.81 5.85 11.46
CA SER A 24 7.26 5.93 11.63
C SER A 24 7.58 6.59 12.97
N ALA A 25 7.01 7.75 13.33
CA ALA A 25 7.30 8.43 14.59
C ALA A 25 7.16 7.55 15.85
N ARG A 26 6.27 6.56 15.83
CA ARG A 26 5.92 5.66 16.95
C ARG A 26 6.75 4.38 17.04
N VAL A 27 7.65 4.11 16.09
CA VAL A 27 8.61 3.01 16.23
C VAL A 27 9.56 3.32 17.40
N ARG A 28 10.00 2.33 18.18
CA ARG A 28 11.01 2.57 19.24
C ARG A 28 12.44 2.57 18.65
N PRO A 29 13.46 3.09 19.34
CA PRO A 29 14.87 2.86 18.96
C PRO A 29 15.16 1.37 18.74
N GLY A 30 15.92 1.07 17.68
CA GLY A 30 16.18 -0.30 17.21
C GLY A 30 14.97 -1.04 16.61
N GLY A 31 13.77 -0.43 16.63
CA GLY A 31 12.54 -1.02 16.11
C GLY A 31 12.43 -0.94 14.59
N ILE A 32 11.51 -1.74 14.04
CA ILE A 32 11.24 -1.81 12.59
C ILE A 32 9.81 -1.33 12.29
N LEU A 33 9.67 -0.50 11.26
CA LEU A 33 8.44 -0.27 10.50
C LEU A 33 8.46 -1.19 9.27
N ALA A 34 7.46 -2.05 9.14
CA ALA A 34 7.24 -2.83 7.92
C ALA A 34 5.91 -2.43 7.30
N PHE A 35 5.88 -2.16 6.00
CA PHE A 35 4.63 -1.95 5.27
C PHE A 35 4.65 -2.71 3.95
N ALA A 36 3.44 -3.03 3.46
CA ALA A 36 3.25 -3.72 2.19
C ALA A 36 2.27 -2.95 1.30
N CYS A 37 2.61 -2.81 0.03
CA CYS A 37 1.75 -2.25 -1.01
C CYS A 37 1.30 -3.38 -1.95
N TRP A 38 -0.01 -3.50 -2.13
CA TRP A 38 -0.59 -4.56 -2.94
C TRP A 38 -0.48 -4.22 -4.42
N ARG A 39 0.23 -5.05 -5.20
CA ARG A 39 0.55 -4.84 -6.62
C ARG A 39 -0.53 -5.41 -7.53
N PHE A 40 -1.79 -5.34 -7.11
CA PHE A 40 -2.90 -6.06 -7.75
C PHE A 40 -3.09 -5.69 -9.21
N TYR A 41 -2.85 -4.44 -9.60
CA TYR A 41 -3.12 -3.95 -10.94
C TYR A 41 -2.24 -4.64 -12.00
N GLU A 42 -1.09 -5.18 -11.60
CA GLU A 42 -0.20 -5.94 -12.48
C GLU A 42 -0.83 -7.28 -12.92
N TYR A 43 -1.84 -7.78 -12.21
CA TYR A 43 -2.42 -9.11 -12.45
C TYR A 43 -3.77 -9.01 -13.14
N GLU A 44 -3.90 -9.68 -14.28
CA GLU A 44 -5.12 -9.70 -15.09
C GLU A 44 -6.37 -10.12 -14.30
N ARG A 45 -6.24 -11.12 -13.42
CA ARG A 45 -7.34 -11.62 -12.59
C ARG A 45 -7.98 -10.55 -11.68
N PHE A 46 -7.20 -9.56 -11.25
CA PHE A 46 -7.69 -8.45 -10.43
C PHE A 46 -8.21 -7.32 -11.30
N ARG A 47 -7.55 -7.03 -12.44
CA ARG A 47 -8.05 -6.06 -13.42
C ARG A 47 -9.45 -6.41 -13.94
N LYS A 48 -9.74 -7.70 -14.16
CA LYS A 48 -11.08 -8.19 -14.54
C LYS A 48 -12.18 -7.91 -13.51
N ARG A 49 -11.82 -7.57 -12.28
CA ARG A 49 -12.76 -7.25 -11.18
C ARG A 49 -12.93 -5.76 -10.95
N ILE A 50 -12.20 -4.91 -11.68
CA ILE A 50 -12.33 -3.47 -11.58
C ILE A 50 -13.69 -3.05 -12.15
N LYS A 51 -14.40 -2.21 -11.39
CA LYS A 51 -15.68 -1.62 -11.78
C LYS A 51 -15.49 -0.13 -12.05
N PRO A 52 -16.37 0.48 -12.87
CA PRO A 52 -16.36 1.92 -13.11
C PRO A 52 -16.44 2.68 -11.79
N MET A 53 -15.68 3.77 -11.69
CA MET A 53 -15.78 4.70 -10.57
C MET A 53 -17.06 5.53 -10.72
N PRO A 54 -17.80 5.82 -9.63
CA PRO A 54 -18.97 6.68 -9.70
C PRO A 54 -18.60 8.11 -10.11
N THR A 55 -19.45 8.74 -10.91
CA THR A 55 -19.30 10.14 -11.31
C THR A 55 -19.30 11.06 -10.08
N GLY A 56 -18.44 12.07 -10.10
CA GLY A 56 -18.33 13.08 -9.02
C GLY A 56 -17.39 12.71 -7.88
N TRP A 57 -16.84 11.49 -7.87
CA TRP A 57 -15.79 11.12 -6.92
C TRP A 57 -14.45 11.74 -7.34
N GLN A 58 -13.75 12.33 -6.38
CA GLN A 58 -12.37 12.75 -6.56
C GLN A 58 -11.48 11.51 -6.48
N VAL A 59 -10.76 11.24 -7.56
CA VAL A 59 -9.89 10.06 -7.68
C VAL A 59 -8.50 10.44 -8.17
N GLU A 60 -7.51 9.72 -7.65
CA GLU A 60 -6.12 9.79 -8.10
C GLU A 60 -5.84 8.67 -9.11
N THR A 61 -4.79 8.83 -9.92
CA THR A 61 -4.23 7.72 -10.69
C THR A 61 -3.89 6.57 -9.74
N GLY A 62 -4.36 5.36 -10.06
CA GLY A 62 -4.19 4.20 -9.19
C GLY A 62 -5.41 3.88 -8.32
N ASP A 63 -6.43 4.74 -8.29
CA ASP A 63 -7.68 4.48 -7.55
C ASP A 63 -8.66 3.61 -8.35
N TYR A 64 -9.12 2.53 -7.75
CA TYR A 64 -10.06 1.60 -8.36
C TYR A 64 -11.13 1.12 -7.38
N LEU A 65 -12.30 0.78 -7.91
CA LEU A 65 -13.27 -0.07 -7.21
C LEU A 65 -13.10 -1.51 -7.68
N LEU A 66 -12.84 -2.42 -6.74
CA LEU A 66 -12.75 -3.86 -7.01
C LEU A 66 -13.97 -4.57 -6.45
N ASP A 67 -14.49 -5.50 -7.24
CA ASP A 67 -15.50 -6.45 -6.81
C ASP A 67 -14.89 -7.53 -5.90
N TRP A 68 -15.49 -7.76 -4.74
CA TRP A 68 -15.07 -8.78 -3.78
C TRP A 68 -15.26 -10.21 -4.33
N GLY A 69 -16.14 -10.39 -5.32
CA GLY A 69 -16.39 -11.67 -5.98
C GLY A 69 -17.20 -12.67 -5.15
N SER A 70 -17.87 -12.23 -4.07
CA SER A 70 -18.87 -13.01 -3.34
C SER A 70 -20.26 -12.84 -3.95
N HIS A 71 -21.22 -13.69 -3.55
CA HIS A 71 -22.61 -13.68 -4.04
C HIS A 71 -23.39 -12.36 -3.80
N GLN A 72 -22.85 -11.44 -3.00
CA GLN A 72 -23.35 -10.08 -2.88
C GLN A 72 -22.32 -9.16 -3.52
N SER A 73 -22.73 -8.34 -4.49
CA SER A 73 -21.88 -7.38 -5.20
C SER A 73 -21.35 -6.30 -4.24
N ALA A 74 -20.33 -6.63 -3.46
CA ALA A 74 -19.64 -5.73 -2.57
C ALA A 74 -18.45 -5.12 -3.31
N LEU A 75 -18.47 -3.80 -3.47
CA LEU A 75 -17.35 -3.04 -4.03
C LEU A 75 -16.44 -2.56 -2.91
N ARG A 76 -15.13 -2.63 -3.14
CA ARG A 76 -14.12 -2.04 -2.26
C ARG A 76 -13.27 -1.04 -3.01
N TYR A 77 -12.94 0.07 -2.36
CA TYR A 77 -11.88 0.95 -2.81
C TYR A 77 -10.52 0.25 -2.65
N CYS A 78 -9.69 0.31 -3.69
CA CYS A 78 -8.30 -0.10 -3.66
C CYS A 78 -7.44 0.90 -4.44
N HIS A 79 -6.33 1.32 -3.82
CA HIS A 79 -5.29 2.11 -4.45
C HIS A 79 -4.10 1.24 -4.85
N TYR A 80 -3.69 1.33 -6.11
CA TYR A 80 -2.44 0.78 -6.63
C TYR A 80 -1.35 1.85 -6.56
N ALA A 81 -0.42 1.68 -5.62
CA ALA A 81 0.79 2.49 -5.55
C ALA A 81 1.84 1.93 -6.52
N ASP A 82 2.30 2.77 -7.44
CA ASP A 82 3.44 2.46 -8.32
C ASP A 82 4.77 2.50 -7.56
N ASP A 83 5.87 2.22 -8.25
CA ASP A 83 7.18 2.15 -7.60
C ASP A 83 7.63 3.52 -7.06
N ALA A 84 7.33 4.61 -7.77
CA ALA A 84 7.70 5.96 -7.34
C ALA A 84 6.93 6.37 -6.08
N GLU A 85 5.65 6.01 -5.97
CA GLU A 85 4.86 6.25 -4.78
C GLU A 85 5.33 5.40 -3.59
N ILE A 86 5.70 4.14 -3.81
CA ILE A 86 6.25 3.28 -2.74
C ILE A 86 7.55 3.86 -2.19
N GLU A 87 8.45 4.36 -3.06
CA GLU A 87 9.66 5.05 -2.61
C GLU A 87 9.34 6.35 -1.89
N ALA A 88 8.33 7.11 -2.31
CA ALA A 88 7.88 8.30 -1.59
C ALA A 88 7.33 7.98 -0.19
N LEU A 89 6.64 6.84 -0.03
CA LEU A 89 6.17 6.38 1.28
C LEU A 89 7.33 6.03 2.21
N ALA A 90 8.39 5.40 1.69
CA ALA A 90 9.59 5.12 2.48
C ALA A 90 10.34 6.41 2.86
N SER A 91 10.49 7.34 1.91
CA SER A 91 11.32 8.53 2.04
C SER A 91 10.76 9.63 2.93
N VAL A 92 9.46 9.64 3.22
CA VAL A 92 8.91 10.58 4.22
C VAL A 92 9.45 10.31 5.61
N THR A 93 9.88 9.08 5.90
CA THR A 93 10.38 8.68 7.21
C THR A 93 11.86 9.04 7.39
N ALA A 94 12.27 9.30 8.64
CA ALA A 94 13.69 9.38 9.01
C ALA A 94 14.31 7.99 9.32
N LEU A 95 13.66 6.90 8.90
CA LEU A 95 14.11 5.54 9.18
C LEU A 95 15.00 5.01 8.05
N THR A 96 15.98 4.19 8.38
CA THR A 96 16.88 3.57 7.40
C THR A 96 16.20 2.36 6.77
N GLN A 97 16.03 2.36 5.46
CA GLN A 97 15.50 1.20 4.72
C GLN A 97 16.50 0.05 4.76
N ILE A 98 16.12 -1.07 5.39
CA ILE A 98 16.98 -2.25 5.54
C ILE A 98 16.61 -3.39 4.59
N ALA A 99 15.40 -3.36 4.02
CA ALA A 99 15.02 -4.29 2.95
C ALA A 99 13.89 -3.72 2.08
N ALA A 100 13.95 -4.04 0.79
CA ALA A 100 12.89 -3.82 -0.18
C ALA A 100 12.79 -5.06 -1.06
N TYR A 101 11.63 -5.71 -1.07
CA TYR A 101 11.43 -6.95 -1.83
C TYR A 101 9.96 -7.11 -2.21
N ARG A 102 9.69 -8.10 -3.08
CA ARG A 102 8.33 -8.54 -3.38
C ARG A 102 8.13 -9.96 -2.85
N ALA A 103 6.91 -10.27 -2.43
CA ALA A 103 6.53 -11.58 -1.94
C ALA A 103 5.02 -11.82 -2.13
N ASP A 104 4.57 -13.00 -1.72
CA ASP A 104 3.17 -13.45 -1.63
C ASP A 104 2.48 -13.79 -2.94
N GLY A 105 1.42 -14.58 -2.78
CA GLY A 105 0.60 -15.11 -3.85
C GLY A 105 1.35 -16.15 -4.69
N PHE A 106 0.64 -16.70 -5.68
CA PHE A 106 1.19 -17.75 -6.53
C PHE A 106 2.47 -17.36 -7.28
N SER A 107 2.61 -16.08 -7.64
CA SER A 107 3.82 -15.58 -8.33
C SER A 107 4.92 -15.10 -7.38
N ASN A 108 4.74 -15.23 -6.06
CA ASN A 108 5.61 -14.69 -5.02
C ASN A 108 6.01 -13.21 -5.24
N ALA A 109 5.09 -12.39 -5.73
CA ALA A 109 5.38 -11.00 -6.10
C ALA A 109 4.19 -10.04 -5.96
N VAL A 110 3.08 -10.52 -5.37
CA VAL A 110 1.80 -9.80 -5.35
C VAL A 110 1.82 -8.61 -4.40
N ASN A 111 2.72 -8.60 -3.41
CA ASN A 111 2.96 -7.46 -2.52
C ASN A 111 4.40 -6.97 -2.63
N ALA A 112 4.56 -5.65 -2.59
CA ALA A 112 5.86 -4.99 -2.45
C ALA A 112 6.04 -4.56 -0.99
N TYR A 113 7.07 -5.08 -0.35
CA TYR A 113 7.43 -4.83 1.05
C TYR A 113 8.53 -3.78 1.18
N ARG A 114 8.43 -2.97 2.23
CA ARG A 114 9.50 -2.10 2.72
C ARG A 114 9.67 -2.33 4.22
N LEU A 115 10.91 -2.60 4.62
CA LEU A 115 11.31 -2.70 6.03
C LEU A 115 12.27 -1.56 6.32
N LEU A 116 11.91 -0.72 7.28
CA LEU A 116 12.69 0.42 7.71
C LEU A 116 12.98 0.32 9.20
N ARG A 117 14.22 0.55 9.59
CA ARG A 117 14.69 0.44 10.97
C ARG A 117 14.94 1.84 11.53
N ARG A 118 14.52 2.05 12.78
CA ARG A 118 15.05 3.16 13.57
C ARG A 118 16.39 2.75 14.12
N GLU A 119 17.38 3.59 13.91
CA GLU A 119 18.68 3.40 14.54
C GLU A 119 18.53 3.34 16.06
N SER A 120 19.37 2.51 16.67
CA SER A 120 19.57 2.57 18.11
C SER A 120 20.55 3.70 18.39
N PRO A 121 20.35 4.51 19.44
CA PRO A 121 21.37 5.44 19.90
C PRO A 121 22.64 4.70 20.34
#